data_AF-A0A2M8R591-F1
#
_entry.id   AF-A0A2M8R591-F1
#
_cell.length_a   1.000
_cell.length_b   1.000
_cell.length_c   1.000
_cell.angle_alpha   90.00
_cell.angle_beta   90.00
_cell.angle_gamma   90.00
#
_symmetry.space_group_name_H-M   'P 1'
#
loop_
_entity.id
_entity.type
_entity.pdbx_description
1 polymer ?
#
loop_
_entity_poly.entity_id
_entity_poly.type
_entity_poly.pdbx_seq_one_letter_code
_entity_poly.pdbx_strand_id
1 'polypeptide(L)'
;MRTERIALGVALAVGGIVAQSAASAQEYRGTMEQQMACTPDVWRLCSDQIPDVNRIVACLQQNTPQLSSGCRAVFQSNNQAQSQQQVPRNRVAPPPRYNAPPPAPRPRYDEDD
;
A
#
# COMPACT_ATOMS: atom_id res chain seq x y z
N MET A 1 37.39 31.52 -26.83
CA MET A 1 37.24 32.98 -26.79
C MET A 1 36.71 33.37 -25.41
N ARG A 2 37.62 33.94 -24.62
CA ARG A 2 37.43 34.86 -23.47
C ARG A 2 36.08 34.78 -22.73
N THR A 3 36.14 34.07 -21.62
CA THR A 3 35.27 34.16 -20.43
C THR A 3 35.21 35.58 -19.90
N GLU A 4 34.39 36.45 -20.47
CA GLU A 4 34.14 37.78 -19.92
C GLU A 4 32.70 38.19 -20.18
N ARG A 5 31.84 37.96 -19.18
CA ARG A 5 30.61 38.72 -18.85
C ARG A 5 29.88 38.05 -17.69
N ILE A 6 30.61 37.85 -16.60
CA ILE A 6 30.01 37.84 -15.27
C ILE A 6 29.68 39.30 -14.98
N ALA A 7 28.55 39.76 -15.53
CA ALA A 7 27.96 41.05 -15.24
C ALA A 7 26.57 40.76 -14.69
N LEU A 8 26.51 40.73 -13.35
CA LEU A 8 25.41 41.22 -12.53
C LEU A 8 24.16 41.66 -13.31
N GLY A 9 23.13 40.83 -13.27
CA GLY A 9 21.78 41.16 -13.73
C GLY A 9 20.77 40.39 -12.90
N VAL A 10 20.44 40.92 -11.72
CA VAL A 10 19.30 40.44 -10.92
C VAL A 10 18.02 40.67 -11.74
N ALA A 11 17.38 39.57 -12.15
CA ALA A 11 15.99 39.59 -12.61
C ALA A 11 15.22 38.52 -11.84
N LEU A 12 14.46 38.98 -10.84
CA LEU A 12 13.46 38.21 -10.12
C LEU A 12 12.35 37.81 -11.11
N ALA A 13 12.41 36.59 -11.65
CA ALA A 13 11.29 35.98 -12.36
C ALA A 13 10.50 35.12 -11.36
N VAL A 14 9.47 35.74 -10.80
CA VAL A 14 8.35 35.12 -10.09
C VAL A 14 7.74 34.00 -10.96
N GLY A 15 7.51 32.82 -10.37
CA GLY A 15 6.68 31.79 -10.99
C GLY A 15 7.23 30.35 -10.95
N GLY A 16 7.91 29.95 -9.88
CA GLY A 16 8.24 28.54 -9.66
C GLY A 16 6.99 27.73 -9.28
N ILE A 17 6.36 27.10 -10.25
CA ILE A 17 5.35 26.06 -10.03
C ILE A 17 6.10 24.83 -9.49
N VAL A 18 6.19 24.69 -8.18
CA VAL A 18 6.51 23.42 -7.54
C VAL A 18 5.33 23.02 -6.67
N ALA A 19 4.31 22.47 -7.32
CA ALA A 19 3.32 21.65 -6.65
C ALA A 19 4.04 20.39 -6.17
N GLN A 20 4.63 20.49 -4.98
CA GLN A 20 5.26 19.36 -4.31
C GLN A 20 4.13 18.44 -3.88
N SER A 21 3.82 17.46 -4.72
CA SER A 21 3.01 16.32 -4.32
C SER A 21 3.80 15.58 -3.25
N ALA A 22 3.56 15.95 -2.00
CA ALA A 22 3.92 15.15 -0.85
C ALA A 22 3.11 13.85 -0.96
N ALA A 23 3.61 12.90 -1.75
CA ALA A 23 3.29 11.51 -1.56
C ALA A 23 3.84 11.18 -0.17
N SER A 24 2.97 11.31 0.85
CA SER A 24 3.22 10.76 2.16
C SER A 24 3.29 9.25 2.02
N ALA A 25 4.48 8.76 1.65
CA ALA A 25 4.92 7.42 1.96
C ALA A 25 5.04 7.39 3.48
N GLN A 26 3.89 7.25 4.15
CA GLN A 26 3.83 6.94 5.55
C GLN A 26 4.49 5.56 5.65
N GLU A 27 5.77 5.50 6.02
CA GLU A 27 6.46 4.27 6.38
C GLU A 27 5.63 3.63 7.49
N TYR A 28 4.71 2.75 7.07
CA TYR A 28 3.71 2.18 7.94
C TYR A 28 4.38 1.10 8.77
N ARG A 29 5.13 1.53 9.79
CA ARG A 29 5.77 0.66 10.81
C ARG A 29 4.77 0.13 11.84
N GLY A 30 3.48 0.15 11.47
CA GLY A 30 2.34 -0.16 12.32
C GLY A 30 1.99 0.93 13.34
N THR A 31 0.81 0.83 13.93
CA THR A 31 0.41 1.68 15.06
C THR A 31 1.21 1.30 16.32
N MET A 32 1.25 2.17 17.33
CA MET A 32 1.85 1.81 18.62
C MET A 32 1.24 0.53 19.22
N GLU A 33 -0.06 0.34 19.04
CA GLU A 33 -0.77 -0.87 19.48
C GLU A 33 -0.25 -2.13 18.77
N GLN A 34 0.01 -2.03 17.47
CA GLN A 34 0.59 -3.12 16.69
C GLN A 34 2.01 -3.46 17.15
N GLN A 35 2.84 -2.45 17.47
CA GLN A 35 4.18 -2.66 18.00
C GLN A 35 4.13 -3.35 19.36
N MET A 36 3.25 -2.92 20.26
CA MET A 36 3.07 -3.55 21.58
C MET A 36 2.65 -5.01 21.48
N ALA A 37 1.77 -5.35 20.54
CA ALA A 37 1.36 -6.73 20.30
C ALA A 37 2.53 -7.63 19.84
N CYS A 38 3.52 -7.05 19.13
CA CYS A 38 4.69 -7.77 18.63
C CYS A 38 5.91 -7.74 19.56
N THR A 39 5.95 -6.85 20.56
CA THR A 39 7.04 -6.76 21.55
C THR A 39 7.47 -8.11 22.14
N PRO A 40 6.57 -8.98 22.66
CA PRO A 40 6.99 -10.26 23.25
C PRO A 40 7.62 -11.21 22.23
N ASP A 41 7.20 -11.15 20.96
CA ASP A 41 7.77 -11.97 19.88
C ASP A 41 9.12 -11.43 19.43
N VAL A 42 9.30 -10.11 19.40
CA VAL A 42 10.60 -9.49 19.10
C VAL A 42 11.66 -9.94 20.10
N TRP A 43 11.35 -9.88 21.40
CA TRP A 43 12.30 -10.29 22.44
C TRP A 43 12.64 -11.78 22.40
N ARG A 44 11.67 -12.63 22.02
CA ARG A 44 11.86 -14.09 22.01
C ARG A 44 12.52 -14.61 20.73
N LEU A 45 12.22 -14.02 19.58
CA LEU A 45 12.62 -14.53 18.26
C LEU A 45 13.66 -13.65 17.55
N CYS A 46 13.66 -12.35 17.80
CA CYS A 46 14.37 -11.35 16.99
C CYS A 46 15.20 -10.37 17.83
N SER A 47 15.64 -10.76 19.03
CA SER A 47 16.35 -9.87 19.97
C SER A 47 17.69 -9.38 19.43
N ASP A 48 18.36 -10.17 18.59
CA ASP A 48 19.61 -9.81 17.90
C ASP A 48 19.44 -8.66 16.88
N GLN A 49 18.21 -8.37 16.46
CA GLN A 49 17.92 -7.33 15.47
C GLN A 49 17.67 -5.96 16.11
N ILE A 50 17.57 -5.89 17.44
CA ILE A 50 17.46 -4.63 18.17
C ILE A 50 18.78 -3.86 18.05
N PRO A 51 18.77 -2.54 17.71
CA PRO A 51 17.62 -1.62 17.67
C PRO A 51 17.05 -1.35 16.26
N ASP A 52 17.43 -2.12 15.24
CA ASP A 52 17.03 -1.86 13.86
C ASP A 52 15.60 -2.36 13.57
N VAL A 53 14.66 -1.42 13.49
CA VAL A 53 13.25 -1.72 13.27
C VAL A 53 12.99 -2.43 11.94
N ASN A 54 13.73 -2.10 10.87
CA ASN A 54 13.54 -2.75 9.57
C ASN A 54 13.97 -4.21 9.62
N ARG A 55 15.09 -4.49 10.30
CA ARG A 55 15.59 -5.84 10.54
C ARG A 55 14.65 -6.64 11.45
N ILE A 56 14.08 -6.01 12.48
CA ILE A 56 13.07 -6.62 13.34
C ILE A 56 11.83 -7.02 12.53
N VAL A 57 11.29 -6.11 11.72
CA VAL A 57 10.11 -6.40 10.87
C VAL A 57 10.42 -7.53 9.89
N ALA A 58 11.59 -7.55 9.28
CA ALA A 58 12.01 -8.64 8.39
C ALA A 58 12.12 -9.98 9.15
N CYS A 59 12.68 -9.99 10.35
CA CYS A 59 12.78 -11.18 11.19
C CYS A 59 11.39 -11.69 11.60
N LEU A 60 10.48 -10.80 12.00
CA LEU A 60 9.09 -11.17 12.33
C LEU A 60 8.35 -11.73 11.11
N GLN A 61 8.54 -11.16 9.91
CA GLN A 61 7.95 -11.70 8.68
C GLN A 61 8.45 -13.12 8.38
N GLN A 62 9.74 -13.38 8.54
CA GLN A 62 10.31 -14.72 8.35
C GLN A 62 9.81 -15.72 9.39
N ASN A 63 9.52 -15.24 10.61
CA ASN A 63 9.04 -16.07 11.72
C ASN A 63 7.52 -16.01 11.93
N THR A 64 6.74 -15.57 10.94
CA THR A 64 5.26 -15.51 10.98
C THR A 64 4.57 -16.74 11.60
N PRO A 65 4.95 -18.01 11.30
CA PRO A 65 4.34 -19.17 11.95
C PRO A 65 4.58 -19.24 13.46
N GLN A 66 5.70 -18.72 13.95
CA GLN A 66 6.09 -18.75 15.36
C GLN A 66 5.61 -17.54 16.18
N LEU A 67 5.01 -16.53 15.53
CA LEU A 67 4.47 -15.35 16.21
C LEU A 67 3.28 -15.70 17.12
N SER A 68 3.06 -14.88 18.14
CA SER A 68 1.82 -14.87 18.90
C SER A 68 0.61 -14.56 18.01
N SER A 69 -0.59 -14.94 18.45
CA SER A 69 -1.83 -14.64 17.73
C SER A 69 -2.02 -13.13 17.51
N GLY A 70 -1.68 -12.32 18.51
CA GLY A 70 -1.75 -10.86 18.44
C GLY A 70 -0.84 -10.28 17.37
N CYS A 71 0.45 -10.63 17.39
CA CYS A 71 1.39 -10.13 16.39
C CYS A 71 1.09 -10.67 14.98
N ARG A 72 0.64 -11.93 14.84
CA ARG A 72 0.26 -12.49 13.53
C ARG A 72 -0.93 -11.74 12.90
N ALA A 73 -1.91 -11.32 13.72
CA ALA A 73 -3.05 -10.53 13.26
C ALA A 73 -2.64 -9.15 12.72
N VAL A 74 -1.56 -8.55 13.26
CA VAL A 74 -0.98 -7.30 12.75
C VAL A 74 -0.50 -7.48 11.31
N PHE A 75 0.28 -8.53 11.03
CA PHE A 75 0.80 -8.80 9.70
C PHE A 75 -0.31 -9.13 8.69
N GLN A 76 -1.35 -9.85 9.11
CA GLN A 76 -2.52 -10.11 8.27
C GLN A 76 -3.31 -8.84 7.96
N SER A 77 -3.57 -7.99 8.95
CA SER A 77 -4.28 -6.72 8.76
C SER A 77 -3.51 -5.75 7.85
N ASN A 78 -2.19 -5.68 8.00
CA ASN A 78 -1.35 -4.82 7.17
C ASN A 78 -1.28 -5.29 5.71
N ASN A 79 -1.30 -6.60 5.45
CA ASN A 79 -1.37 -7.13 4.09
C ASN A 79 -2.71 -6.79 3.40
N GLN A 80 -3.82 -6.83 4.14
CA GLN A 80 -5.14 -6.42 3.67
C GLN A 80 -5.25 -4.92 3.39
N ALA A 81 -4.59 -4.08 4.19
CA ALA A 81 -4.53 -2.64 3.96
C ALA A 81 -3.70 -2.30 2.71
N GLN A 82 -2.56 -2.97 2.51
CA GLN A 82 -1.72 -2.78 1.32
C GLN A 82 -2.42 -3.24 0.04
N SER A 83 -3.12 -4.38 0.06
CA SER A 83 -3.85 -4.88 -1.11
C SER A 83 -5.03 -4.00 -1.51
N GLN A 84 -5.68 -3.33 -0.54
CA GLN A 84 -6.73 -2.34 -0.81
C GLN A 84 -6.17 -0.98 -1.29
N GLN A 85 -4.93 -0.65 -0.95
CA GLN A 85 -4.26 0.55 -1.46
C GLN A 85 -3.66 0.35 -2.87
N GLN A 86 -3.46 -0.91 -3.29
CA GLN A 86 -2.85 -1.27 -4.57
C GLN A 86 -3.85 -1.50 -5.71
N VAL A 87 -5.17 -1.37 -5.49
CA VAL A 87 -6.12 -1.35 -6.60
C VAL A 87 -5.95 0.00 -7.33
N PRO A 88 -5.46 0.04 -8.59
CA PRO A 88 -5.33 1.29 -9.30
C PRO A 88 -6.73 1.90 -9.41
N ARG A 89 -6.89 3.14 -8.92
CA ARG A 89 -8.12 3.93 -8.98
C ARG A 89 -8.59 4.24 -10.43
N ASN A 90 -8.01 3.58 -11.42
CA ASN A 90 -8.26 3.78 -12.84
C ASN A 90 -9.11 2.67 -13.49
N ARG A 91 -9.71 1.76 -12.71
CA ARG A 91 -10.80 0.92 -13.23
C ARG A 91 -12.08 1.75 -13.28
N VAL A 92 -12.27 2.50 -14.36
CA VAL A 92 -13.60 2.94 -14.78
C VAL A 92 -14.43 1.67 -14.96
N ALA A 93 -15.45 1.48 -14.11
CA ALA A 93 -16.38 0.38 -14.28
C ALA A 93 -16.99 0.49 -15.69
N PRO A 94 -17.04 -0.60 -16.49
CA PRO A 94 -17.69 -0.56 -17.79
C PRO A 94 -19.15 -0.14 -17.59
N PRO A 95 -19.70 0.75 -18.43
CA PRO A 95 -21.08 1.20 -18.27
C PRO A 95 -22.03 0.00 -18.34
N PRO A 96 -23.12 -0.02 -17.56
CA PRO A 96 -24.15 -1.04 -17.67
C PRO A 96 -24.67 -1.08 -19.10
N ARG A 97 -24.58 -2.25 -19.74
CA ARG A 97 -25.08 -2.46 -21.11
C ARG A 97 -26.60 -2.55 -21.09
N TYR A 98 -27.28 -1.40 -21.10
CA TYR A 98 -28.73 -1.30 -21.18
C TYR A 98 -29.34 -1.74 -22.53
N ASN A 99 -28.49 -1.98 -23.54
CA ASN A 99 -28.92 -2.39 -24.89
C ASN A 99 -28.69 -3.88 -25.17
N ALA A 100 -28.49 -4.71 -24.15
CA ALA A 100 -28.43 -6.15 -24.35
C ALA A 100 -29.83 -6.67 -24.75
N PRO A 101 -29.98 -7.41 -25.86
CA PRO A 101 -31.25 -8.04 -26.19
C PRO A 101 -31.67 -8.99 -25.06
N PRO A 102 -32.98 -9.09 -24.76
CA PRO A 102 -33.47 -9.97 -23.70
C PRO A 102 -33.03 -11.42 -23.96
N PRO A 103 -32.68 -12.17 -22.90
CA PRO A 103 -32.30 -13.57 -23.04
C PRO A 103 -33.44 -14.36 -23.66
N ALA A 104 -33.12 -15.22 -24.63
CA ALA A 104 -34.12 -16.05 -25.30
C ALA A 104 -34.88 -16.93 -24.30
N PRO A 105 -36.19 -17.17 -24.48
CA PRO A 105 -36.95 -18.08 -23.64
C PRO A 105 -36.31 -19.47 -23.68
N ARG A 106 -36.01 -20.02 -22.50
CA ARG A 106 -35.56 -21.41 -22.38
C ARG A 106 -36.67 -22.36 -22.87
N PRO A 107 -36.37 -23.39 -23.67
CA PRO A 107 -37.35 -24.42 -24.00
C PRO A 107 -37.82 -25.08 -22.71
N ARG A 108 -39.14 -25.10 -22.49
CA ARG A 108 -39.75 -25.93 -21.45
C ARG A 108 -39.66 -27.36 -21.97
N TYR A 109 -38.77 -28.16 -21.40
CA TYR A 109 -38.89 -29.61 -21.54
C TYR A 109 -40.11 -30.01 -20.69
N ASP A 110 -40.99 -30.80 -21.30
CA ASP A 110 -42.10 -31.43 -20.60
C ASP A 110 -41.49 -32.43 -19.61
N GLU A 111 -41.50 -32.08 -18.33
CA GLU A 111 -41.20 -33.02 -17.24
C GLU A 111 -42.46 -33.87 -17.06
N ASP A 112 -42.45 -35.03 -17.73
CA ASP A 112 -43.42 -36.14 -17.65
C ASP A 112 -43.27 -36.85 -16.28
N ASP A 113 -44.25 -36.66 -15.39
CA ASP A 113 -44.88 -37.67 -14.48
C ASP A 113 -46.15 -37.08 -13.82
#